data_AF-A0A7S2A7X7-F1
#
_entry.id   AF-A0A7S2A7X7-F1
#
_cell.length_a   1.000
_cell.length_b   1.000
_cell.length_c   1.000
_cell.angle_alpha   90.00
_cell.angle_beta   90.00
_cell.angle_gamma   90.00
#
_symmetry.space_group_name_H-M   'P 1'
#
loop_
_entity.id
_entity.type
_entity.pdbx_description
1 polymer ?
#
loop_
_entity_poly.entity_id
_entity_poly.type
_entity_poly.pdbx_seq_one_letter_code
_entity_poly.pdbx_strand_id
1 'polypeptide(L)'
;ATSRTCVDIALHVQFTQKTQSKQAKRLNQTQNMDTLQACLNAAKKTDAALVGAAAALRVAQADIIAAYKDLEKNQADIARDNGNDTVEVEDDELLEINAGGQVVEVLRGTLTQMKGTTLSGLFSGRWENQFMRDEKQRIFLDINP
;
A
#
# COMPACT_ATOMS: atom_id res chain seq x y z
N ALA A 1 66.07 29.77 -52.28
CA ALA A 1 64.81 29.01 -52.51
C ALA A 1 64.19 28.48 -51.21
N THR A 2 64.98 28.21 -50.16
CA THR A 2 64.56 27.52 -48.93
C THR A 2 63.68 28.32 -47.95
N SER A 3 63.65 29.65 -48.04
CA SER A 3 62.94 30.51 -47.07
C SER A 3 61.43 30.65 -47.35
N ARG A 4 61.01 30.69 -48.62
CA ARG A 4 59.59 30.78 -49.00
C ARG A 4 58.81 29.50 -48.68
N THR A 5 59.40 28.34 -48.95
CA THR A 5 58.81 27.03 -48.65
C THR A 5 58.58 26.82 -47.15
N CYS A 6 59.48 27.32 -46.29
CA CYS A 6 59.30 27.22 -44.84
C CYS A 6 58.15 28.09 -44.32
N VAL A 7 57.93 29.27 -44.93
CA VAL A 7 56.81 30.16 -44.56
C VAL A 7 55.47 29.55 -44.97
N ASP A 8 55.38 28.98 -46.17
CA ASP A 8 54.15 28.33 -46.67
C ASP A 8 53.77 27.10 -45.84
N ILE A 9 54.75 26.28 -45.46
CA ILE A 9 54.53 25.12 -44.57
C ILE A 9 54.03 25.58 -43.21
N ALA A 10 54.64 26.61 -42.62
CA ALA A 10 54.22 27.14 -41.32
C ALA A 10 52.78 27.69 -41.36
N LEU A 11 52.41 28.39 -42.43
CA LEU A 11 51.05 28.92 -42.63
C LEU A 11 50.02 27.78 -42.79
N HIS A 12 50.37 26.72 -43.51
CA HIS A 12 49.51 25.57 -43.70
C HIS A 12 49.30 24.78 -42.41
N VAL A 13 50.36 24.63 -41.60
CA VAL A 13 50.28 24.02 -40.25
C VAL A 13 49.38 24.85 -39.32
N GLN A 14 49.51 26.18 -39.32
CA GLN A 14 48.65 27.04 -38.51
C GLN A 14 47.18 27.00 -38.96
N PHE A 15 46.94 26.95 -40.28
CA PHE A 15 45.58 26.85 -40.82
C PHE A 15 44.94 25.52 -40.43
N THR A 16 45.66 24.41 -40.59
CA THR A 16 45.16 23.07 -40.23
C THR A 16 44.88 22.97 -38.73
N GLN A 17 45.76 23.46 -37.85
CA GLN A 17 45.52 23.52 -36.40
C GLN A 17 44.25 24.32 -36.04
N LYS A 18 44.04 25.48 -36.67
CA LYS A 18 42.82 26.29 -36.46
C LYS A 18 41.56 25.57 -36.93
N THR A 19 41.62 24.86 -38.06
CA THR A 19 40.47 24.08 -38.56
C THR A 19 40.13 22.91 -37.64
N GLN A 20 41.13 22.17 -37.15
CA GLN A 20 40.95 21.07 -36.21
C GLN A 20 40.35 21.57 -34.88
N SER A 21 40.84 22.69 -34.34
CA SER A 21 40.28 23.29 -33.12
C SER A 21 38.81 23.70 -33.28
N LYS A 22 38.43 24.28 -34.43
CA LYS A 22 37.04 24.63 -34.72
C LYS A 22 36.15 23.40 -34.85
N GLN A 23 36.64 22.34 -35.51
CA GLN A 23 35.91 21.08 -35.66
C GLN A 23 35.69 20.39 -34.30
N ALA A 24 36.72 20.33 -33.44
CA ALA A 24 36.62 19.76 -32.10
C ALA A 24 35.59 20.49 -31.23
N LYS A 25 35.55 21.83 -31.28
CA LYS A 25 34.54 22.63 -30.56
C LYS A 25 33.11 22.33 -31.04
N ARG A 26 32.90 22.20 -32.35
CA ARG A 26 31.59 21.85 -32.93
C ARG A 26 31.16 20.45 -32.51
N LEU A 27 32.07 19.48 -32.53
CA LEU A 27 31.79 18.11 -32.12
C LEU A 27 31.36 18.03 -30.65
N ASN A 28 32.10 18.69 -29.73
CA ASN A 28 31.73 18.77 -28.32
C ASN A 28 30.37 19.44 -28.12
N GLN A 29 30.05 20.49 -28.89
CA GLN A 29 28.76 21.16 -28.80
C GLN A 29 27.61 20.26 -29.26
N THR A 30 27.79 19.49 -30.33
CA THR A 30 26.79 18.51 -30.80
C THR A 30 26.60 17.38 -29.79
N GLN A 31 27.70 16.81 -29.27
CA GLN A 31 27.64 15.76 -28.24
C GLN A 31 26.91 16.24 -26.96
N ASN A 32 27.12 17.49 -26.56
CA ASN A 32 26.39 18.09 -25.43
C ASN A 32 24.89 18.23 -25.71
N MET A 33 24.49 18.57 -26.94
CA MET A 33 23.07 18.65 -27.32
C MET A 33 22.41 17.27 -27.36
N ASP A 34 23.11 16.25 -27.88
CA ASP A 34 22.59 14.88 -27.95
C ASP A 34 22.40 14.28 -26.55
N THR A 35 23.36 14.52 -25.65
CA THR A 35 23.28 14.09 -24.25
C THR A 35 22.14 14.78 -23.50
N LEU A 36 21.93 16.09 -23.70
CA LEU A 36 20.78 16.82 -23.15
C LEU A 36 19.44 16.24 -23.66
N GLN A 37 19.35 15.93 -24.95
CA GLN A 37 18.14 15.35 -25.53
C GLN A 37 17.86 13.93 -25.00
N ALA A 38 18.91 13.12 -24.81
CA ALA A 38 18.80 11.81 -24.19
C ALA A 38 18.30 11.90 -22.75
N CYS A 39 18.83 12.83 -21.95
CA CYS A 39 18.36 13.09 -20.59
C CYS A 39 16.88 13.52 -20.55
N LEU A 40 16.47 14.41 -21.46
CA LEU A 40 15.07 14.85 -21.55
C LEU A 40 14.13 13.68 -21.87
N ASN A 41 14.52 12.81 -22.81
CA ASN A 41 13.73 11.64 -23.17
C ASN A 41 13.65 10.63 -22.01
N ALA A 42 14.74 10.44 -21.27
CA ALA A 42 14.76 9.60 -20.07
C ALA A 42 13.81 10.15 -19.00
N ALA A 43 13.85 11.47 -18.73
CA ALA A 43 12.95 12.13 -17.78
C ALA A 43 11.46 11.99 -18.17
N LYS A 44 11.13 12.19 -19.45
CA LYS A 44 9.76 11.98 -19.95
C LYS A 44 9.31 10.54 -19.78
N LYS A 45 10.22 9.57 -20.00
CA LYS A 45 9.92 8.15 -19.81
C LYS A 45 9.66 7.83 -18.34
N THR A 46 10.43 8.41 -17.41
CA THR A 46 10.19 8.22 -15.98
C THR A 46 8.89 8.87 -15.52
N ASP A 47 8.54 10.05 -16.04
CA ASP A 47 7.27 10.72 -15.72
C ASP A 47 6.07 9.88 -16.19
N ALA A 48 6.13 9.36 -17.42
CA ALA A 48 5.09 8.48 -17.95
C ALA A 48 4.93 7.21 -17.10
N ALA A 49 6.05 6.61 -16.67
CA ALA A 49 6.02 5.44 -15.80
C ALA A 49 5.42 5.76 -14.41
N LEU A 50 5.75 6.93 -13.84
CA LEU A 50 5.23 7.37 -12.56
C LEU A 50 3.72 7.64 -12.60
N VAL A 51 3.23 8.25 -13.69
CA VAL A 51 1.78 8.43 -13.92
C VAL A 51 1.07 7.07 -14.03
N GLY A 52 1.67 6.11 -14.75
CA GLY A 52 1.14 4.76 -14.85
C GLY A 52 1.06 4.05 -13.49
N ALA A 53 2.13 4.11 -12.70
CA ALA A 53 2.17 3.54 -11.36
C ALA A 53 1.13 4.18 -10.42
N ALA A 54 0.99 5.51 -10.47
CA ALA A 54 -0.01 6.22 -9.67
C ALA A 54 -1.45 5.88 -10.11
N ALA A 55 -1.70 5.60 -11.38
CA ALA A 55 -3.00 5.12 -11.84
C ALA A 55 -3.31 3.72 -11.31
N ALA A 56 -2.35 2.79 -11.39
CA ALA A 56 -2.49 1.44 -10.84
C ALA A 56 -2.74 1.44 -9.33
N LEU A 57 -2.03 2.30 -8.57
CA LEU A 57 -2.24 2.45 -7.13
C LEU A 57 -3.65 2.93 -6.79
N ARG A 58 -4.20 3.88 -7.56
CA ARG A 58 -5.57 4.36 -7.36
C ARG A 58 -6.61 3.27 -7.59
N VAL A 59 -6.41 2.44 -8.63
CA VAL A 59 -7.29 1.29 -8.89
C VAL A 59 -7.23 0.30 -7.73
N ALA A 60 -6.03 -0.11 -7.32
CA ALA A 60 -5.87 -1.03 -6.19
C ALA A 60 -6.46 -0.47 -4.88
N GLN A 61 -6.34 0.83 -4.64
CA GLN A 61 -6.96 1.49 -3.48
C GLN A 61 -8.49 1.44 -3.55
N ALA A 62 -9.08 1.67 -4.73
CA ALA A 62 -10.53 1.59 -4.92
C ALA A 62 -11.04 0.17 -4.69
N ASP A 63 -10.32 -0.85 -5.17
CA ASP A 63 -10.67 -2.26 -4.98
C ASP A 63 -10.64 -2.65 -3.50
N ILE A 64 -9.60 -2.23 -2.78
CA ILE A 64 -9.49 -2.46 -1.34
C ILE A 64 -10.66 -1.79 -0.59
N ILE A 65 -10.99 -0.55 -0.92
CA ILE A 65 -12.10 0.17 -0.30
C ILE A 65 -13.44 -0.53 -0.58
N ALA A 66 -13.66 -1.01 -1.81
CA ALA A 66 -14.86 -1.76 -2.16
C ALA A 66 -14.94 -3.06 -1.35
N ALA A 67 -13.84 -3.83 -1.28
CA ALA A 67 -13.78 -5.06 -0.49
C ALA A 67 -14.05 -4.82 1.00
N TYR A 68 -13.53 -3.73 1.58
CA TYR A 68 -13.84 -3.37 2.98
C TYR A 68 -15.33 -3.09 3.19
N LYS A 69 -15.98 -2.35 2.27
CA LYS A 69 -17.42 -2.08 2.35
C LYS A 69 -18.25 -3.36 2.24
N ASP A 70 -17.86 -4.27 1.34
CA ASP A 70 -18.54 -5.56 1.21
C ASP A 70 -18.37 -6.41 2.47
N LEU A 71 -17.18 -6.40 3.08
CA LEU A 71 -16.93 -7.08 4.35
C LEU A 71 -17.76 -6.48 5.49
N GLU A 72 -17.88 -5.17 5.60
CA GLU A 72 -18.73 -4.50 6.59
C GLU A 72 -20.20 -4.89 6.43
N LYS A 73 -20.68 -4.89 5.19
CA LYS A 73 -22.05 -5.33 4.88
C LYS A 73 -22.26 -6.79 5.28
N ASN A 74 -21.35 -7.68 4.89
CA ASN A 74 -21.43 -9.09 5.26
C ASN A 74 -21.40 -9.28 6.78
N GLN A 75 -20.61 -8.48 7.51
CA GLN A 75 -20.59 -8.52 8.97
C GLN A 75 -21.93 -8.09 9.58
N ALA A 76 -22.58 -7.07 9.01
CA ALA A 76 -23.90 -6.64 9.44
C ALA A 76 -25.00 -7.67 9.11
N ASP A 77 -24.96 -8.26 7.91
CA ASP A 77 -25.89 -9.32 7.51
C ASP A 77 -25.75 -10.56 8.42
N ILE A 78 -24.51 -10.98 8.73
CA ILE A 78 -24.25 -12.06 9.69
C ILE A 78 -24.77 -11.70 11.08
N ALA A 79 -24.59 -10.46 11.52
CA ALA A 79 -25.08 -10.00 12.83
C ALA A 79 -26.61 -10.01 12.90
N ARG A 80 -27.30 -9.65 11.82
CA ARG A 80 -28.77 -9.74 11.75
C ARG A 80 -29.24 -11.19 11.78
N ASP A 81 -28.58 -12.05 11.02
CA ASP A 81 -29.02 -13.43 10.85
C ASP A 81 -28.66 -14.31 12.06
N ASN A 82 -27.60 -13.98 12.81
CA ASN A 82 -27.05 -14.82 13.91
C ASN A 82 -26.95 -14.10 15.27
N GLY A 83 -27.00 -12.78 15.28
CA GLY A 83 -27.02 -11.97 16.48
C GLY A 83 -28.45 -11.73 16.98
N ASN A 84 -28.56 -11.15 18.16
CA ASN A 84 -29.85 -10.79 18.71
C ASN A 84 -30.31 -9.44 18.13
N ASP A 85 -31.19 -9.48 17.14
CA ASP A 85 -31.80 -8.30 16.48
C ASP A 85 -32.56 -7.36 17.43
N THR A 86 -32.83 -7.78 18.67
CA THR A 86 -33.63 -7.01 19.65
C THR A 86 -32.81 -6.38 20.77
N VAL A 87 -31.53 -6.71 20.89
CA VAL A 87 -30.67 -6.22 21.99
C VAL A 87 -29.52 -5.44 21.38
N GLU A 88 -29.54 -4.12 21.59
CA GLU A 88 -28.32 -3.32 21.41
C GLU A 88 -27.28 -3.85 22.39
N VAL A 89 -26.20 -4.39 21.82
CA VAL A 89 -25.15 -5.05 22.59
C VAL A 89 -24.28 -3.97 23.23
N GLU A 90 -24.40 -3.81 24.54
CA GLU A 90 -23.67 -2.81 25.32
C GLU A 90 -22.38 -3.37 25.91
N ASP A 91 -21.33 -2.55 26.01
CA ASP A 91 -20.06 -2.95 26.62
C ASP A 91 -20.19 -3.26 28.12
N ASP A 92 -21.19 -2.66 28.79
CA ASP A 92 -21.47 -2.85 30.21
C ASP A 92 -22.41 -4.05 30.50
N GLU A 93 -22.78 -4.81 29.46
CA GLU A 93 -23.58 -6.03 29.62
C GLU A 93 -22.79 -7.11 30.37
N LEU A 94 -23.36 -7.64 31.44
CA LEU A 94 -22.79 -8.73 32.23
C LEU A 94 -23.12 -10.08 31.56
N LEU A 95 -22.09 -10.86 31.26
CA LEU A 95 -22.20 -12.18 30.65
C LEU A 95 -21.79 -13.26 31.64
N GLU A 96 -22.66 -14.27 31.78
CA GLU A 96 -22.36 -15.50 32.51
C GLU A 96 -21.84 -16.57 31.55
N ILE A 97 -20.61 -17.03 31.78
CA ILE A 97 -19.93 -18.01 30.94
C ILE A 97 -19.55 -19.22 31.78
N ASN A 98 -19.92 -20.40 31.29
CA ASN A 98 -19.48 -21.69 31.81
C ASN A 98 -18.32 -22.21 30.94
N ALA A 99 -17.10 -22.06 31.43
CA ALA A 99 -15.86 -22.51 30.81
C ALA A 99 -15.46 -23.87 31.39
N GLY A 100 -15.77 -24.96 30.69
CA GLY A 100 -15.37 -26.31 31.12
C GLY A 100 -15.87 -26.75 32.50
N GLY A 101 -16.98 -26.16 32.98
CA GLY A 101 -17.54 -26.40 34.31
C GLY A 101 -17.29 -25.28 35.32
N GLN A 102 -16.36 -24.34 35.05
CA GLN A 102 -16.16 -23.16 35.88
C GLN A 102 -17.01 -22.00 35.37
N VAL A 103 -17.78 -21.41 36.29
CA VAL A 103 -18.67 -20.29 35.98
C VAL A 103 -17.93 -18.99 36.26
N VAL A 104 -17.91 -18.10 35.27
CA VAL A 104 -17.27 -16.79 35.35
C VAL A 104 -18.28 -15.73 34.88
N GLU A 105 -18.34 -14.64 35.63
CA GLU A 105 -19.11 -13.45 35.29
C GLU A 105 -18.15 -12.37 34.78
N VAL A 106 -18.40 -11.87 33.58
CA VAL A 106 -17.54 -10.88 32.93
C VAL A 106 -18.37 -9.85 32.18
N LEU A 107 -17.90 -8.62 32.15
CA LEU A 107 -18.48 -7.61 31.27
C LEU A 107 -18.10 -7.91 29.82
N ARG A 108 -19.04 -7.75 28.92
CA ARG A 108 -18.80 -7.91 27.48
C ARG A 108 -17.66 -7.01 27.00
N GLY A 109 -17.60 -5.77 27.47
CA GLY A 109 -16.53 -4.82 27.17
C GLY A 109 -15.14 -5.34 27.53
N THR A 110 -15.03 -6.22 28.55
CA THR A 110 -13.75 -6.86 28.90
C THR A 110 -13.36 -7.92 27.86
N LEU A 111 -14.31 -8.73 27.39
CA LEU A 111 -14.07 -9.73 26.33
C LEU A 111 -13.83 -9.11 24.96
N THR A 112 -14.41 -7.93 24.71
CA THR A 112 -14.28 -7.21 23.44
C THR A 112 -13.21 -6.10 23.47
N GLN A 113 -12.48 -5.94 24.57
CA GLN A 113 -11.46 -4.91 24.75
C GLN A 113 -10.34 -5.03 23.70
N MET A 114 -9.87 -6.26 23.45
CA MET A 114 -8.84 -6.54 22.46
C MET A 114 -9.44 -6.73 21.06
N LYS A 115 -9.64 -5.63 20.34
CA LYS A 115 -10.18 -5.65 18.97
C LYS A 115 -9.30 -6.50 18.03
N GLY A 116 -9.95 -7.21 17.10
CA GLY A 116 -9.26 -8.07 16.12
C GLY A 116 -8.89 -9.46 16.64
N THR A 117 -9.11 -9.76 17.92
CA THR A 117 -8.99 -11.12 18.45
C THR A 117 -10.23 -11.95 18.15
N THR A 118 -10.09 -13.27 18.13
CA THR A 118 -11.21 -14.20 17.99
C THR A 118 -12.22 -14.04 19.13
N LEU A 119 -11.75 -13.82 20.36
CA LEU A 119 -12.59 -13.58 21.53
C LEU A 119 -13.48 -12.34 21.35
N SER A 120 -12.89 -11.22 20.94
CA SER A 120 -13.63 -9.99 20.64
C SER A 120 -14.66 -10.20 19.52
N GLY A 121 -14.32 -11.00 18.50
CA GLY A 121 -15.23 -11.36 17.41
C GLY A 121 -16.43 -12.20 17.87
N LEU A 122 -16.20 -13.19 18.76
CA LEU A 122 -17.24 -14.05 19.30
C LEU A 122 -18.25 -13.25 20.13
N PHE A 123 -17.74 -12.39 21.04
CA PHE A 123 -18.58 -11.60 21.94
C PHE A 123 -18.99 -10.23 21.38
N SER A 124 -18.77 -9.99 20.09
CA SER A 124 -19.17 -8.74 19.41
C SER A 124 -20.68 -8.58 19.19
N GLY A 125 -21.49 -9.54 19.64
CA GLY A 125 -22.95 -9.58 19.42
C GLY A 125 -23.36 -10.25 18.11
N ARG A 126 -22.43 -10.47 17.18
CA ARG A 126 -22.70 -11.09 15.87
C ARG A 126 -23.09 -12.57 15.94
N TRP A 127 -22.75 -13.23 17.04
CA TRP A 127 -22.88 -14.68 17.22
C TRP A 127 -23.75 -15.04 18.43
N GLU A 128 -24.50 -14.08 18.97
CA GLU A 128 -25.18 -14.22 20.26
C GLU A 128 -26.18 -15.40 20.31
N ASN A 129 -26.85 -15.70 19.19
CA ASN A 129 -27.79 -16.81 19.10
C ASN A 129 -27.13 -18.14 18.74
N GLN A 130 -25.84 -18.13 18.39
CA GLN A 130 -25.08 -19.32 17.98
C GLN A 130 -24.31 -19.94 19.14
N PHE A 131 -24.27 -19.30 20.31
CA PHE A 131 -23.66 -19.88 21.50
C PHE A 131 -24.48 -21.06 22.01
N MET A 132 -23.78 -22.16 22.29
CA MET A 132 -24.34 -23.23 23.10
C MET A 132 -24.61 -22.69 24.50
N ARG A 133 -25.79 -22.99 25.04
CA ARG A 133 -26.16 -22.61 26.40
C ARG A 133 -26.31 -23.85 27.27
N ASP A 134 -25.85 -23.76 28.52
CA ASP A 134 -26.05 -24.82 29.49
C ASP A 134 -27.49 -24.85 30.03
N GLU A 135 -27.78 -25.79 30.95
CA GLU A 135 -29.11 -25.94 31.55
C GLU A 135 -29.62 -24.67 32.25
N LYS A 136 -28.71 -23.77 32.66
CA LYS A 136 -29.01 -22.49 33.30
C LYS A 136 -29.01 -21.31 32.33
N GLN A 137 -29.02 -21.57 31.02
CA GLN A 137 -29.00 -20.57 29.94
C GLN A 137 -27.72 -19.71 29.85
N ARG A 138 -26.61 -20.19 30.45
CA ARG A 138 -25.31 -19.50 30.40
C ARG A 138 -24.52 -19.94 29.18
N ILE A 139 -23.66 -19.07 28.66
CA ILE A 139 -22.83 -19.38 27.49
C ILE A 139 -21.85 -20.49 27.86
N PHE A 140 -21.91 -21.62 27.16
CA PHE A 140 -21.02 -22.76 27.40
C PHE A 140 -19.83 -22.75 26.42
N LEU A 141 -18.62 -22.79 26.99
CA LEU A 141 -17.37 -22.91 26.25
C LEU A 141 -16.64 -24.17 26.71
N ASP A 142 -16.40 -25.08 25.78
CA ASP A 142 -15.57 -26.27 26.01
C ASP A 142 -14.09 -25.90 25.97
N ILE A 143 -13.63 -25.24 27.02
CA ILE A 143 -12.24 -24.84 27.24
C ILE A 143 -11.80 -25.30 28.61
N ASN A 144 -10.50 -25.56 28.76
CA ASN A 144 -9.92 -25.79 30.08
C ASN A 144 -9.85 -24.43 30.81
N PRO A 145 -10.50 -24.29 31.98
CA PRO A 145 -10.55 -23.03 32.71
C PRO A 145 -9.19 -22.56 33.22
#